data_AF-A0A4P5VVZ5-F1
#
_entry.id   AF-A0A4P5VVZ5-F1
#
_cell.length_a   1.000
_cell.length_b   1.000
_cell.length_c   1.000
_cell.angle_alpha   90.00
_cell.angle_beta   90.00
_cell.angle_gamma   90.00
#
_symmetry.space_group_name_H-M   'P 1'
#
loop_
_entity.id
_entity.type
_entity.pdbx_description
1 polymer ?
#
loop_
_entity_poly.entity_id
_entity_poly.type
_entity_poly.pdbx_seq_one_letter_code
_entity_poly.pdbx_strand_id
1 'polypeptide(L)'
;MLDSGKWLLAKPLALGLVLMAAVAGGVAGVPAGDEMYMYMWRDPNFCNDCHVHDYANERWADSVHGQLTTCHDCHRVAIRHYPVNLYVTLFATPEVPEDIPTAEVQMVVCEQCHLRSAEQEPLTGPMTDELRVQIPKVDESPLHKLHLAAKKRMPSPYQGGTGEEPPVQTELDGERAVVCLDCHGGDRLDVHRFVAQSSMCEECHEGIRPKDKGGQPLECLDCHARGFGGSTFAAGLAGEGE
;
A
#
# COMPACT_ATOMS: atom_id res chain seq x y z
N MET A 1 18.31 48.40 47.20
CA MET A 1 17.24 47.52 47.72
C MET A 1 16.08 47.60 46.74
N LEU A 2 15.97 46.62 45.84
CA LEU A 2 14.83 46.51 44.93
C LEU A 2 13.62 46.07 45.75
N ASP A 3 12.54 46.83 45.63
CA ASP A 3 11.28 46.70 46.36
C ASP A 3 10.64 45.32 46.13
N SER A 4 10.78 44.43 47.11
CA SER A 4 10.32 43.05 47.08
C SER A 4 8.80 42.91 46.94
N GLY A 5 8.03 44.00 47.13
CA GLY A 5 6.58 44.02 46.92
C GLY A 5 6.16 43.97 45.44
N LYS A 6 6.96 44.50 44.51
CA LYS A 6 6.59 44.53 43.07
C LYS A 6 6.71 43.15 42.40
N TRP A 7 7.46 42.23 43.01
CA TRP A 7 7.67 40.88 42.47
C TRP A 7 6.47 39.94 42.65
N LEU A 8 5.59 40.21 43.62
CA LEU A 8 4.39 39.40 43.85
C LEU A 8 3.26 39.69 42.85
N LEU A 9 3.18 40.93 42.34
CA LEU A 9 2.19 41.33 41.31
C LEU A 9 2.66 41.01 39.87
N ALA A 10 3.96 40.89 39.62
CA ALA A 10 4.49 40.58 38.29
C ALA A 10 4.27 39.12 37.85
N LYS A 11 4.25 38.18 38.81
CA LYS A 11 4.05 36.75 38.54
C LYS A 11 2.68 36.40 37.93
N PRO A 12 1.53 36.86 38.47
CA PRO A 12 0.23 36.55 37.86
C PRO A 12 0.07 37.18 36.48
N LEU A 13 0.64 38.36 36.24
CA LEU A 13 0.62 39.00 34.91
C LEU A 13 1.46 38.22 33.89
N ALA A 14 2.68 37.83 34.25
CA ALA A 14 3.54 37.02 33.39
C ALA A 14 2.90 35.66 33.08
N LEU A 15 2.32 34.99 34.08
CA LEU A 15 1.58 33.74 33.87
C LEU A 15 0.36 33.95 32.96
N GLY A 16 -0.40 35.03 33.16
CA GLY A 16 -1.55 35.38 32.31
C GLY A 16 -1.15 35.61 30.85
N LEU A 17 -0.03 36.30 30.60
CA LEU A 17 0.49 36.51 29.25
C LEU A 17 0.99 35.22 28.61
N VAL A 18 1.68 34.36 29.36
CA VAL A 18 2.12 33.03 28.87
C VAL A 18 0.91 32.16 28.51
N LEU A 19 -0.12 32.14 29.36
CA LEU A 19 -1.36 31.40 29.08
C LEU A 19 -2.08 31.97 27.86
N MET A 20 -2.18 33.29 27.74
CA MET A 20 -2.79 33.93 26.57
C MET A 20 -2.02 33.62 25.29
N ALA A 21 -0.68 33.67 25.33
CA ALA A 21 0.17 33.31 24.19
C ALA A 21 0.05 31.83 23.83
N ALA A 22 -0.01 30.93 24.82
CA ALA A 22 -0.21 29.50 24.58
C ALA A 22 -1.59 29.21 23.97
N VAL A 23 -2.65 29.87 24.45
CA VAL A 23 -3.99 29.75 23.88
C VAL A 23 -4.04 30.33 22.47
N ALA A 24 -3.52 31.53 22.26
CA ALA A 24 -3.50 32.17 20.94
C ALA A 24 -2.67 31.35 19.94
N GLY A 25 -1.50 30.85 20.36
CA GLY A 25 -0.65 29.97 19.57
C GLY A 25 -1.30 28.62 19.28
N GLY A 26 -2.02 28.04 20.24
CA GLY A 26 -2.80 26.81 20.02
C GLY A 26 -3.93 27.04 19.02
N VAL A 27 -4.74 28.08 19.19
CA VAL A 27 -5.87 28.39 18.30
C VAL A 27 -5.40 28.74 16.88
N ALA A 28 -4.34 29.54 16.75
CA ALA A 28 -3.78 29.91 15.45
C ALA A 28 -2.96 28.78 14.81
N GLY A 29 -2.36 27.90 15.63
CA GLY A 29 -1.51 26.80 15.18
C GLY A 29 -2.30 25.58 14.73
N VAL A 30 -3.52 25.36 15.24
CA VAL A 30 -4.37 24.21 14.85
C VAL A 30 -4.61 24.17 13.33
N PRO A 31 -5.05 25.26 12.65
CA PRO A 31 -5.27 25.23 11.20
C PRO A 31 -4.01 24.86 10.40
N ALA A 32 -2.86 25.44 10.76
CA ALA A 32 -1.59 25.14 10.09
C ALA A 32 -1.13 23.69 10.36
N GLY A 33 -1.38 23.18 11.56
CA GLY A 33 -1.13 21.79 11.92
C GLY A 33 -2.04 20.83 11.14
N ASP A 34 -3.32 21.17 10.97
CA ASP A 34 -4.28 20.38 10.21
C ASP A 34 -3.93 20.36 8.72
N GLU A 35 -3.58 21.49 8.11
CA GLU A 35 -3.12 21.54 6.72
C GLU A 35 -1.85 20.72 6.50
N MET A 36 -0.86 20.88 7.39
CA MET A 36 0.38 20.10 7.35
C MET A 36 0.09 18.60 7.50
N TYR A 37 -0.79 18.23 8.43
CA TYR A 37 -1.21 16.84 8.61
C TYR A 37 -1.90 16.31 7.35
N MET A 38 -2.84 17.06 6.77
CA MET A 38 -3.57 16.64 5.58
C MET A 38 -2.63 16.49 4.37
N TYR A 39 -1.69 17.42 4.20
CA TYR A 39 -0.66 17.31 3.17
C TYR A 39 0.20 16.07 3.38
N MET A 40 0.75 15.88 4.58
CA MET A 40 1.64 14.75 4.86
C MET A 40 0.92 13.40 4.78
N TRP A 41 -0.35 13.31 5.20
CA TRP A 41 -1.06 12.05 5.34
C TRP A 41 -2.01 11.70 4.21
N ARG A 42 -2.47 12.67 3.43
CA ARG A 42 -3.47 12.46 2.38
C ARG A 42 -3.05 12.95 1.01
N ASP A 43 -2.08 13.85 0.92
CA ASP A 43 -1.59 14.33 -0.36
C ASP A 43 -0.43 13.44 -0.85
N PRO A 44 -0.60 12.68 -1.95
CA PRO A 44 0.48 11.89 -2.52
C PRO A 44 1.72 12.70 -2.89
N ASN A 45 1.57 14.01 -3.13
CA ASN A 45 2.70 14.89 -3.45
C ASN A 45 3.70 15.00 -2.29
N PHE A 46 3.29 14.76 -1.04
CA PHE A 46 4.23 14.71 0.08
C PHE A 46 5.35 13.68 -0.15
N CYS A 47 5.04 12.53 -0.76
CA CYS A 47 6.05 11.54 -1.10
C CYS A 47 6.89 11.95 -2.31
N ASN A 48 6.35 12.76 -3.22
CA ASN A 48 7.06 13.28 -4.40
C ASN A 48 7.95 14.48 -4.11
N ASP A 49 7.78 15.16 -2.98
CA ASP A 49 8.63 16.29 -2.59
C ASP A 49 10.11 15.91 -2.42
N CYS A 50 10.39 14.61 -2.23
CA CYS A 50 11.75 14.07 -2.23
C CYS A 50 12.21 13.54 -3.61
N HIS A 51 11.39 13.66 -4.67
CA HIS A 51 11.57 13.19 -6.05
C HIS A 51 11.88 11.69 -6.27
N VAL A 52 12.14 10.93 -5.20
CA VAL A 52 12.49 9.50 -5.29
C VAL A 52 11.26 8.62 -5.56
N HIS A 53 10.05 9.14 -5.34
CA HIS A 53 8.82 8.37 -5.50
C HIS A 53 8.02 8.70 -6.76
N ASP A 54 8.55 9.51 -7.70
CA ASP A 54 7.81 9.95 -8.89
C ASP A 54 7.21 8.76 -9.65
N TYR A 55 8.01 7.73 -9.95
CA TYR A 55 7.51 6.54 -10.66
C TYR A 55 6.47 5.76 -9.84
N ALA A 56 6.69 5.61 -8.53
CA ALA A 56 5.82 4.85 -7.65
C ALA A 56 4.46 5.54 -7.51
N ASN A 57 4.51 6.87 -7.37
CA ASN A 57 3.35 7.72 -7.26
C ASN A 57 2.54 7.76 -8.57
N GLU A 58 3.19 7.93 -9.72
CA GLU A 58 2.52 7.87 -11.02
C GLU A 58 1.80 6.54 -11.22
N ARG A 59 2.47 5.42 -10.93
CA ARG A 59 1.87 4.08 -11.07
C ARG A 59 0.73 3.85 -10.09
N TRP A 60 0.88 4.31 -8.85
CA TRP A 60 -0.18 4.23 -7.85
C TRP A 60 -1.39 5.08 -8.26
N ALA A 61 -1.17 6.32 -8.71
CA ALA A 61 -2.21 7.24 -9.16
C ALA A 61 -3.00 6.69 -10.36
N ASP A 62 -2.31 6.02 -11.29
CA ASP A 62 -2.92 5.33 -12.44
C ASP A 62 -3.66 4.04 -12.07
N SER A 63 -3.49 3.54 -10.85
CA SER A 63 -4.10 2.30 -10.37
C SER A 63 -5.48 2.53 -9.73
N VAL A 64 -6.22 1.44 -9.47
CA VAL A 64 -7.46 1.50 -8.68
C VAL A 64 -7.22 1.93 -7.23
N HIS A 65 -6.00 1.75 -6.70
CA HIS A 65 -5.64 2.19 -5.35
C HIS A 65 -5.50 3.71 -5.28
N GLY A 66 -4.99 4.36 -6.34
CA GLY A 66 -4.87 5.82 -6.44
C GLY A 66 -6.18 6.58 -6.23
N GLN A 67 -7.30 5.91 -6.49
CA GLN A 67 -8.64 6.49 -6.38
C GLN A 67 -9.26 6.32 -4.98
N LEU A 68 -8.73 5.40 -4.16
CA LEU A 68 -9.39 4.94 -2.94
C LEU A 68 -8.50 5.05 -1.69
N THR A 69 -7.19 4.90 -1.82
CA THR A 69 -6.24 4.88 -0.70
C THR A 69 -5.32 6.10 -0.73
N THR A 70 -4.34 6.11 0.15
CA THR A 70 -3.17 7.00 0.18
C THR A 70 -1.91 6.15 0.29
N CYS A 71 -0.74 6.73 0.02
CA CYS A 71 0.55 6.06 0.24
C CYS A 71 0.69 5.52 1.68
N HIS A 72 0.17 6.25 2.67
CA HIS A 72 0.27 5.88 4.08
C HIS A 72 -0.63 4.74 4.52
N ASP A 73 -1.72 4.48 3.79
CA ASP A 73 -2.55 3.31 4.06
C ASP A 73 -1.78 2.01 3.86
N CYS A 74 -0.80 2.01 2.93
CA CYS A 74 0.09 0.88 2.65
C CYS A 74 1.40 0.94 3.44
N HIS A 75 2.09 2.08 3.44
CA HIS A 75 3.47 2.20 3.95
C HIS A 75 3.61 2.48 5.45
N ARG A 76 2.51 2.76 6.16
CA ARG A 76 2.43 2.91 7.64
C ARG A 76 3.71 3.42 8.30
N VAL A 77 4.19 4.57 7.87
CA VAL A 77 5.42 5.17 8.38
C VAL A 77 5.21 5.53 9.85
N ALA A 78 5.99 4.91 10.75
CA ALA A 78 5.84 5.20 12.17
C ALA A 78 6.20 6.67 12.47
N ILE A 79 5.43 7.33 13.35
CA ILE A 79 5.59 8.75 13.71
C ILE A 79 7.04 9.12 14.08
N ARG A 80 7.80 8.19 14.70
CA ARG A 80 9.21 8.40 15.06
C ARG A 80 10.14 8.69 13.88
N HIS A 81 9.75 8.32 12.65
CA HIS A 81 10.56 8.56 11.44
C HIS A 81 10.35 9.95 10.86
N TYR A 82 9.30 10.68 11.25
CA TYR A 82 8.99 12.00 10.70
C TYR A 82 10.07 13.05 10.96
N PRO A 83 10.70 13.14 12.15
CA PRO A 83 11.83 14.04 12.34
C PRO A 83 13.02 13.71 11.43
N VAL A 84 13.23 12.42 11.12
CA VAL A 84 14.29 11.99 10.19
C VAL A 84 13.93 12.39 8.77
N ASN A 85 12.69 12.14 8.33
CA ASN A 85 12.22 12.55 7.00
C ASN A 85 12.33 14.06 6.83
N LEU A 86 11.89 14.85 7.82
CA LEU A 86 12.03 16.31 7.79
C LEU A 86 13.50 16.75 7.70
N TYR A 87 14.39 16.12 8.46
CA TYR A 87 15.82 16.40 8.38
C TYR A 87 16.38 16.08 6.99
N VAL A 88 16.03 14.93 6.43
CA VAL A 88 16.44 14.50 5.09
C VAL A 88 15.93 15.48 4.04
N THR A 89 14.64 15.85 4.05
CA THR A 89 14.05 16.81 3.12
C THR A 89 14.75 18.18 3.17
N LEU A 90 15.18 18.65 4.34
CA LEU A 90 15.79 19.97 4.49
C LEU A 90 17.30 20.01 4.27
N PHE A 91 18.02 18.92 4.55
CA PHE A 91 19.49 18.94 4.66
C PHE A 91 20.20 17.80 3.96
N ALA A 92 19.50 16.76 3.51
CA ALA A 92 20.10 15.57 2.92
C ALA A 92 19.19 14.95 1.85
N THR A 93 18.61 15.78 0.98
CA THR A 93 17.70 15.34 -0.06
C THR A 93 18.42 14.33 -0.96
N PRO A 94 17.89 13.11 -1.13
CA PRO A 94 18.48 12.10 -2.00
C PRO A 94 18.46 12.56 -3.45
N GLU A 95 19.51 12.21 -4.22
CA GLU A 95 19.63 12.61 -5.62
C GLU A 95 19.12 11.50 -6.56
N VAL A 96 19.24 10.24 -6.13
CA VAL A 96 18.81 9.07 -6.91
C VAL A 96 17.95 8.13 -6.07
N PRO A 97 17.05 7.33 -6.69
CA PRO A 97 16.18 6.41 -5.96
C PRO A 97 16.92 5.42 -5.07
N GLU A 98 18.13 5.03 -5.45
CA GLU A 98 18.98 4.10 -4.70
C GLU A 98 19.49 4.66 -3.37
N ASP A 99 19.41 5.98 -3.16
CA ASP A 99 19.81 6.63 -1.90
C ASP A 99 18.78 6.40 -0.78
N ILE A 100 17.55 5.99 -1.11
CA ILE A 100 16.50 5.70 -0.13
C ILE A 100 16.33 4.19 0.03
N PRO A 101 16.32 3.68 1.27
CA PRO A 101 15.92 2.31 1.54
C PRO A 101 14.53 2.02 0.98
N THR A 102 14.34 0.85 0.36
CA THR A 102 13.04 0.42 -0.14
C THR A 102 12.01 0.40 0.98
N ALA A 103 10.89 1.08 0.78
CA ALA A 103 9.82 1.07 1.75
C ALA A 103 9.14 -0.30 1.76
N GLU A 104 9.18 -0.99 2.90
CA GLU A 104 8.58 -2.32 3.05
C GLU A 104 7.08 -2.18 3.38
N VAL A 105 6.22 -2.81 2.57
CA VAL A 105 4.80 -2.96 2.86
C VAL A 105 4.56 -4.34 3.43
N GLN A 106 4.02 -4.39 4.65
CA GLN A 106 3.70 -5.66 5.28
C GLN A 106 2.45 -6.27 4.66
N MET A 107 2.46 -7.58 4.40
CA MET A 107 1.35 -8.29 3.77
C MET A 107 0.01 -8.12 4.50
N VAL A 108 0.06 -8.03 5.83
CA VAL A 108 -1.13 -7.81 6.68
C VAL A 108 -1.93 -6.58 6.22
N VAL A 109 -1.29 -5.57 5.64
CA VAL A 109 -1.97 -4.36 5.17
C VAL A 109 -2.86 -4.66 3.96
N CYS A 110 -2.39 -5.48 3.02
CA CYS A 110 -3.19 -5.93 1.88
C CYS A 110 -4.39 -6.76 2.36
N GLU A 111 -4.15 -7.63 3.34
CA GLU A 111 -5.15 -8.55 3.88
C GLU A 111 -6.33 -7.82 4.52
N GLN A 112 -6.08 -6.69 5.20
CA GLN A 112 -7.11 -5.87 5.83
C GLN A 112 -8.19 -5.38 4.88
N CYS A 113 -7.84 -5.17 3.61
CA CYS A 113 -8.80 -4.74 2.60
C CYS A 113 -9.30 -5.90 1.75
N HIS A 114 -8.48 -6.92 1.49
CA HIS A 114 -8.78 -7.95 0.49
C HIS A 114 -9.16 -9.32 1.05
N LEU A 115 -8.98 -9.60 2.33
CA LEU A 115 -9.44 -10.85 2.97
C LEU A 115 -10.61 -10.57 3.90
N ARG A 116 -11.60 -11.48 3.94
CA ARG A 116 -12.73 -11.39 4.88
C ARG A 116 -12.32 -11.67 6.31
N SER A 117 -11.32 -12.52 6.48
CA SER A 117 -10.86 -13.00 7.79
C SER A 117 -9.85 -12.07 8.47
N ALA A 118 -9.36 -11.02 7.79
CA ALA A 118 -8.35 -10.14 8.35
C ALA A 118 -8.94 -9.22 9.42
N GLU A 119 -8.18 -9.01 10.50
CA GLU A 119 -8.48 -7.99 11.49
C GLU A 119 -8.24 -6.61 10.89
N GLN A 120 -9.26 -5.75 10.92
CA GLN A 120 -9.21 -4.44 10.29
C GLN A 120 -8.62 -3.41 11.25
N GLU A 121 -7.65 -2.64 10.78
CA GLU A 121 -7.12 -1.48 11.48
C GLU A 121 -7.66 -0.20 10.84
N PRO A 122 -7.72 0.92 11.58
CA PRO A 122 -8.06 2.22 11.01
C PRO A 122 -7.12 2.59 9.86
N LEU A 123 -7.70 3.08 8.76
CA LEU A 123 -6.95 3.66 7.64
C LEU A 123 -6.78 5.17 7.85
N THR A 124 -5.73 5.72 7.26
CA THR A 124 -5.38 7.15 7.35
C THR A 124 -5.93 7.97 6.17
N GLY A 125 -6.16 7.32 5.04
CA GLY A 125 -6.69 7.90 3.82
C GLY A 125 -8.20 8.16 3.82
N PRO A 126 -8.76 8.56 2.67
CA PRO A 126 -10.17 8.90 2.53
C PRO A 126 -11.09 7.66 2.55
N MET A 127 -10.53 6.46 2.51
CA MET A 127 -11.31 5.21 2.53
C MET A 127 -12.03 5.03 3.87
N THR A 128 -13.36 5.16 3.84
CA THR A 128 -14.20 4.84 5.00
C THR A 128 -14.33 3.33 5.18
N ASP A 129 -14.76 2.89 6.37
CA ASP A 129 -15.02 1.48 6.64
C ASP A 129 -16.15 0.95 5.73
N GLU A 130 -17.14 1.77 5.40
CA GLU A 130 -18.22 1.44 4.46
C GLU A 130 -17.70 1.22 3.03
N LEU A 131 -16.70 1.98 2.61
CA LEU A 131 -16.06 1.76 1.31
C LEU A 131 -15.19 0.49 1.35
N ARG A 132 -14.51 0.24 2.46
CA ARG A 132 -13.66 -0.94 2.65
C ARG A 132 -14.44 -2.26 2.59
N VAL A 133 -15.68 -2.30 3.07
CA VAL A 133 -16.52 -3.51 2.97
C VAL A 133 -16.98 -3.80 1.54
N GLN A 134 -17.00 -2.79 0.67
CA GLN A 134 -17.37 -2.93 -0.75
C GLN A 134 -16.22 -3.43 -1.62
N ILE A 135 -14.98 -3.40 -1.11
CA ILE A 135 -13.80 -3.89 -1.82
C ILE A 135 -13.95 -5.40 -2.10
N PRO A 136 -13.72 -5.85 -3.35
CA PRO A 136 -13.71 -7.26 -3.69
C PRO A 136 -12.76 -8.05 -2.78
N LYS A 137 -13.33 -9.05 -2.10
CA LYS A 137 -12.57 -9.93 -1.21
C LYS A 137 -12.01 -11.10 -2.03
N VAL A 138 -10.69 -11.11 -2.16
CA VAL A 138 -9.99 -11.98 -3.10
C VAL A 138 -10.02 -13.43 -2.63
N ASP A 139 -10.11 -13.66 -1.32
CA ASP A 139 -10.27 -14.97 -0.68
C ASP A 139 -11.55 -15.70 -1.08
N GLU A 140 -12.45 -15.08 -1.85
CA GLU A 140 -13.61 -15.75 -2.43
C GLU A 140 -13.33 -16.37 -3.80
N SER A 141 -12.35 -15.82 -4.52
CA SER A 141 -12.00 -16.29 -5.86
C SER A 141 -11.38 -17.68 -5.79
N PRO A 142 -11.73 -18.61 -6.71
CA PRO A 142 -11.16 -19.96 -6.71
C PRO A 142 -9.63 -19.96 -6.76
N LEU A 143 -9.02 -19.05 -7.52
CA LEU A 143 -7.57 -18.97 -7.68
C LEU A 143 -6.88 -18.57 -6.36
N HIS A 144 -7.33 -17.50 -5.69
CA HIS A 144 -6.75 -17.11 -4.41
C HIS A 144 -7.00 -18.14 -3.32
N LYS A 145 -8.19 -18.76 -3.25
CA LYS A 145 -8.46 -19.82 -2.25
C LYS A 145 -7.42 -20.94 -2.31
N LEU A 146 -7.09 -21.38 -3.52
CA LEU A 146 -6.10 -22.44 -3.72
C LEU A 146 -4.70 -22.00 -3.25
N HIS A 147 -4.28 -20.78 -3.63
CA HIS A 147 -2.93 -20.29 -3.33
C HIS A 147 -2.77 -19.87 -1.86
N LEU A 148 -3.75 -19.19 -1.27
CA LEU A 148 -3.74 -18.80 0.14
C LEU A 148 -3.80 -20.02 1.09
N ALA A 149 -4.40 -21.13 0.64
CA ALA A 149 -4.37 -22.40 1.38
C ALA A 149 -3.05 -23.17 1.21
N ALA A 150 -2.24 -22.81 0.22
CA ALA A 150 -0.98 -23.49 -0.07
C ALA A 150 0.05 -23.15 1.01
N LYS A 151 0.45 -24.18 1.77
CA LYS A 151 1.48 -24.06 2.81
C LYS A 151 2.89 -23.88 2.24
N LYS A 152 3.08 -24.16 0.96
CA LYS A 152 4.36 -24.14 0.26
C LYS A 152 4.17 -23.54 -1.13
N ARG A 153 5.15 -22.81 -1.61
CA ARG A 153 5.29 -22.36 -3.02
C ARG A 153 5.72 -23.50 -3.93
N MET A 154 5.00 -24.60 -3.85
CA MET A 154 5.20 -25.72 -4.75
C MET A 154 3.85 -26.01 -5.38
N PRO A 155 3.74 -25.95 -6.72
CA PRO A 155 2.51 -26.34 -7.37
C PRO A 155 2.21 -27.78 -7.02
N SER A 156 0.94 -28.08 -6.72
CA SER A 156 0.48 -29.46 -6.68
C SER A 156 0.85 -30.13 -8.01
N PRO A 157 1.26 -31.42 -8.02
CA PRO A 157 1.47 -32.15 -9.27
C PRO A 157 0.26 -31.93 -10.19
N TYR A 158 0.53 -31.45 -11.39
CA TYR A 158 -0.47 -31.07 -12.37
C TYR A 158 -1.42 -32.26 -12.61
N GLN A 159 -2.70 -32.12 -12.24
CA GLN A 159 -3.70 -33.20 -12.37
C GLN A 159 -4.31 -33.31 -13.78
N GLY A 160 -3.75 -32.61 -14.78
CA GLY A 160 -4.43 -32.35 -16.06
C GLY A 160 -3.72 -32.77 -17.35
N GLY A 161 -2.56 -33.47 -17.32
CA GLY A 161 -1.79 -33.72 -18.55
C GLY A 161 -0.93 -34.98 -18.53
N THR A 162 -1.14 -35.79 -19.57
CA THR A 162 -0.28 -36.78 -20.25
C THR A 162 0.62 -37.76 -19.48
N GLY A 163 0.72 -37.72 -18.15
CA GLY A 163 1.49 -38.70 -17.38
C GLY A 163 3.01 -38.51 -17.45
N GLU A 164 3.49 -37.33 -17.85
CA GLU A 164 4.89 -36.94 -17.67
C GLU A 164 5.09 -36.33 -16.28
N GLU A 165 6.12 -36.82 -15.57
CA GLU A 165 6.52 -36.25 -14.29
C GLU A 165 6.91 -34.78 -14.46
N PRO A 166 6.42 -33.88 -13.59
CA PRO A 166 6.78 -32.48 -13.67
C PRO A 166 8.29 -32.28 -13.48
N PRO A 167 8.90 -31.29 -14.15
CA PRO A 167 10.31 -30.97 -13.96
C PRO A 167 10.61 -30.68 -12.48
N VAL A 168 11.76 -31.17 -12.01
CA VAL A 168 12.27 -30.94 -10.66
C VAL A 168 12.51 -29.44 -10.49
N GLN A 169 11.73 -28.81 -9.62
CA GLN A 169 11.87 -27.39 -9.33
C GLN A 169 13.23 -27.12 -8.68
N THR A 170 13.94 -26.12 -9.21
CA THR A 170 15.11 -25.52 -8.56
C THR A 170 14.64 -24.86 -7.26
N GLU A 171 15.49 -24.90 -6.23
CA GLU A 171 15.20 -24.50 -4.84
C GLU A 171 14.69 -23.04 -4.73
N LEU A 172 13.42 -22.79 -5.00
CA LEU A 172 12.75 -21.53 -4.66
C LEU A 172 12.51 -21.49 -3.15
N ASP A 173 13.44 -20.88 -2.43
CA ASP A 173 13.30 -20.26 -1.09
C ASP A 173 12.26 -20.88 -0.13
N GLY A 174 12.44 -22.16 0.18
CA GLY A 174 11.93 -22.81 1.39
C GLY A 174 10.41 -23.03 1.51
N GLU A 175 10.02 -23.66 2.63
CA GLU A 175 8.64 -24.03 2.98
C GLU A 175 7.80 -22.82 3.43
N ARG A 176 7.76 -21.73 2.64
CA ARG A 176 6.92 -20.57 2.98
C ARG A 176 5.64 -20.53 2.16
N ALA A 177 4.59 -19.97 2.77
CA ALA A 177 3.29 -19.79 2.14
C ALA A 177 3.36 -18.84 0.94
N VAL A 178 2.40 -18.98 0.03
CA VAL A 178 2.17 -18.01 -1.05
C VAL A 178 1.55 -16.75 -0.44
N VAL A 179 2.06 -15.59 -0.81
CA VAL A 179 1.57 -14.27 -0.40
C VAL A 179 1.19 -13.44 -1.62
N CYS A 180 0.41 -12.37 -1.45
CA CYS A 180 -0.11 -11.62 -2.60
C CYS A 180 0.99 -11.05 -3.50
N LEU A 181 2.14 -10.66 -2.93
CA LEU A 181 3.26 -10.09 -3.69
C LEU A 181 3.97 -11.10 -4.61
N ASP A 182 3.74 -12.41 -4.44
CA ASP A 182 4.29 -13.41 -5.36
C ASP A 182 3.65 -13.36 -6.74
N CYS A 183 2.45 -12.79 -6.82
CA CYS A 183 1.73 -12.64 -8.07
C CYS A 183 1.59 -11.17 -8.44
N HIS A 184 1.39 -10.28 -7.47
CA HIS A 184 1.12 -8.85 -7.69
C HIS A 184 2.35 -7.95 -7.60
N GLY A 185 3.52 -8.49 -7.23
CA GLY A 185 4.78 -7.74 -7.22
C GLY A 185 5.37 -7.50 -8.60
N GLY A 186 5.05 -8.32 -9.61
CA GLY A 186 5.65 -8.22 -10.95
C GLY A 186 7.17 -8.44 -10.95
N ASP A 187 7.79 -8.35 -12.13
CA ASP A 187 9.18 -8.75 -12.39
C ASP A 187 10.26 -7.96 -11.60
N ARG A 188 9.87 -6.99 -10.74
CA ARG A 188 10.76 -6.16 -9.91
C ARG A 188 10.14 -5.66 -8.58
N LEU A 189 9.09 -6.31 -8.06
CA LEU A 189 8.32 -5.73 -6.94
C LEU A 189 7.77 -4.32 -7.29
N ASP A 190 7.36 -4.13 -8.54
CA ASP A 190 6.57 -2.97 -8.99
C ASP A 190 5.13 -3.09 -8.46
N VAL A 191 5.05 -3.11 -7.12
CA VAL A 191 3.82 -3.29 -6.37
C VAL A 191 2.81 -2.22 -6.74
N HIS A 192 3.25 -1.02 -7.12
CA HIS A 192 2.38 0.10 -7.48
C HIS A 192 1.50 -0.15 -8.71
N ARG A 193 1.82 -1.13 -9.57
CA ARG A 193 0.93 -1.54 -10.68
C ARG A 193 -0.16 -2.52 -10.24
N PHE A 194 0.11 -3.34 -9.22
CA PHE A 194 -0.79 -4.36 -8.64
C PHE A 194 -1.49 -5.31 -9.63
N VAL A 195 -0.97 -5.49 -10.85
CA VAL A 195 -1.52 -6.42 -11.85
C VAL A 195 -0.68 -7.70 -11.83
N ALA A 196 -1.35 -8.84 -11.62
CA ALA A 196 -0.70 -10.13 -11.77
C ALA A 196 -0.30 -10.35 -13.23
N GLN A 197 0.94 -10.79 -13.45
CA GLN A 197 1.47 -11.08 -14.78
C GLN A 197 1.59 -12.60 -14.94
N SER A 198 1.38 -13.12 -16.16
CA SER A 198 1.54 -14.55 -16.41
C SER A 198 2.96 -15.04 -16.13
N SER A 199 3.98 -14.18 -16.28
CA SER A 199 5.37 -14.49 -15.93
C SER A 199 5.50 -14.97 -14.48
N MET A 200 4.78 -14.35 -13.55
CA MET A 200 4.75 -14.73 -12.13
C MET A 200 4.19 -16.14 -11.92
N CYS A 201 3.24 -16.56 -12.77
CA CYS A 201 2.71 -17.91 -12.72
C CYS A 201 3.79 -18.92 -13.14
N GLU A 202 4.56 -18.60 -14.18
CA GLU A 202 5.61 -19.48 -14.73
C GLU A 202 6.78 -19.69 -13.76
N GLU A 203 7.05 -18.77 -12.84
CA GLU A 203 8.07 -18.93 -11.80
C GLU A 203 7.80 -20.16 -10.93
N CYS A 204 6.54 -20.40 -10.57
CA CYS A 204 6.13 -21.55 -9.78
C CYS A 204 5.57 -22.70 -10.64
N HIS A 205 5.05 -22.43 -11.84
CA HIS A 205 4.43 -23.40 -12.74
C HIS A 205 5.27 -23.64 -14.00
N GLU A 206 6.58 -23.86 -13.80
CA GLU A 206 7.52 -24.05 -14.90
C GLU A 206 7.06 -25.13 -15.89
N GLY A 207 7.17 -24.84 -17.19
CA GLY A 207 6.79 -25.74 -18.26
C GLY A 207 5.29 -25.76 -18.61
N ILE A 208 4.43 -25.08 -17.84
CA ILE A 208 3.00 -24.97 -18.16
C ILE A 208 2.80 -23.79 -19.13
N ARG A 209 2.66 -24.11 -20.42
CA ARG A 209 2.33 -23.14 -21.47
C ARG A 209 1.05 -23.54 -22.18
N PRO A 210 -0.12 -23.07 -21.71
CA PRO A 210 -1.38 -23.45 -22.32
C PRO A 210 -1.43 -22.95 -23.76
N LYS A 211 -2.08 -23.73 -24.62
CA LYS A 211 -2.32 -23.39 -26.01
C LYS A 211 -3.79 -23.53 -26.33
N ASP A 212 -4.30 -22.68 -27.22
CA ASP A 212 -5.65 -22.83 -27.74
C ASP A 212 -5.77 -24.04 -28.69
N LYS A 213 -6.97 -24.25 -29.24
CA LYS A 213 -7.22 -25.35 -30.20
C LYS A 213 -6.40 -25.21 -31.49
N GLY A 214 -5.93 -24.01 -31.83
CA GLY A 214 -5.09 -23.71 -32.98
C GLY A 214 -3.59 -23.79 -32.68
N GLY A 215 -3.20 -24.13 -31.45
CA GLY A 215 -1.81 -24.20 -31.02
C GLY A 215 -1.17 -22.85 -30.70
N GLN A 216 -1.94 -21.75 -30.66
CA GLN A 216 -1.45 -20.44 -30.24
C GLN A 216 -1.27 -20.41 -28.72
N PRO A 217 -0.21 -19.77 -28.20
CA PRO A 217 -0.02 -19.64 -26.77
C PRO A 217 -1.17 -18.83 -26.15
N LEU A 218 -1.60 -19.24 -24.95
CA LEU A 218 -2.56 -18.53 -24.12
C LEU A 218 -1.85 -17.98 -22.89
N GLU A 219 -2.29 -16.83 -22.40
CA GLU A 219 -1.89 -16.32 -21.11
C GLU A 219 -2.63 -17.07 -20.00
N CYS A 220 -2.00 -17.25 -18.84
CA CYS A 220 -2.62 -17.96 -17.73
C CYS A 220 -3.97 -17.31 -17.35
N LEU A 221 -4.00 -15.98 -17.37
CA LEU A 221 -5.15 -15.17 -17.00
C LEU A 221 -6.29 -15.23 -18.02
N ASP A 222 -6.05 -15.62 -19.27
CA ASP A 222 -7.13 -15.77 -20.28
C ASP A 222 -8.20 -16.76 -19.83
N CYS A 223 -7.78 -17.79 -19.09
CA CYS A 223 -8.66 -18.82 -18.54
C CYS A 223 -8.89 -18.66 -17.02
N HIS A 224 -7.85 -18.27 -16.27
CA HIS A 224 -7.88 -18.25 -14.81
C HIS A 224 -8.34 -16.92 -14.20
N ALA A 225 -8.53 -15.84 -14.98
CA ALA A 225 -9.08 -14.58 -14.48
C ALA A 225 -10.60 -14.63 -14.22
N ARG A 226 -11.28 -15.75 -14.47
CA ARG A 226 -12.72 -15.90 -14.22
C ARG A 226 -13.04 -15.67 -12.75
N GLY A 227 -13.75 -14.57 -12.46
CA GLY A 227 -14.09 -14.13 -11.10
C GLY A 227 -13.38 -12.84 -10.67
N PHE A 228 -12.40 -12.37 -11.42
CA PHE A 228 -11.87 -11.01 -11.29
C PHE A 228 -12.66 -10.09 -12.20
N GLY A 229 -13.18 -9.01 -11.64
CA GLY A 229 -14.09 -8.08 -12.30
C GLY A 229 -13.58 -7.64 -13.66
N GLY A 230 -14.16 -8.19 -14.72
CA GLY A 230 -14.19 -7.52 -16.00
C GLY A 230 -14.96 -6.23 -15.83
N SER A 231 -14.26 -5.09 -15.89
CA SER A 231 -14.71 -3.77 -16.35
C SER A 231 -15.99 -3.12 -15.77
N THR A 232 -16.77 -3.77 -14.90
CA THR A 232 -18.06 -3.23 -14.45
C THR A 232 -17.97 -2.38 -13.19
N PHE A 233 -16.92 -2.51 -12.37
CA PHE A 233 -16.81 -1.71 -11.14
C PHE A 233 -16.43 -0.26 -11.40
N ALA A 234 -15.55 0.01 -12.38
CA ALA A 234 -15.17 1.38 -12.76
C ALA A 234 -16.33 2.18 -13.38
N ALA A 235 -17.28 1.52 -14.04
CA ALA A 235 -18.45 2.18 -14.62
C ALA A 235 -19.50 2.61 -13.57
N GLY A 236 -19.50 1.98 -12.39
CA GLY A 236 -20.48 2.30 -11.33
C GLY A 236 -20.12 3.52 -10.50
N LEU A 237 -18.83 3.85 -10.33
CA LEU A 237 -18.39 4.97 -9.49
C LEU A 237 -18.32 6.32 -10.25
N ALA A 238 -18.34 6.30 -11.58
CA ALA A 238 -18.31 7.52 -12.39
C ALA A 238 -19.71 8.15 -12.66
N GLY A 239 -20.78 7.61 -12.06
CA GLY A 239 -22.17 7.87 -12.47
C GLY A 239 -23.01 8.80 -11.58
N GLU A 240 -22.50 9.38 -10.49
CA GLU A 240 -23.32 10.16 -9.53
C GLU A 240 -22.81 11.59 -9.29
N GLY A 241 -22.22 12.21 -10.31
CA GLY A 241 -21.74 13.59 -10.27
C GLY A 241 -22.26 14.45 -11.44
N GLU A 242 -23.58 14.69 -11.49
CA GLU A 242 -24.20 15.80 -12.23
C GLU A 242 -25.10 16.63 -11.30
#